data_AF-A0A4U3KG06-F1
#
_entry.id   AF-A0A4U3KG06-F1
#
_cell.length_a   1.000
_cell.length_b   1.000
_cell.length_c   1.000
_cell.angle_alpha   90.00
_cell.angle_beta   90.00
_cell.angle_gamma   90.00
#
_symmetry.space_group_name_H-M   'P 1'
#
loop_
_entity.id
_entity.type
_entity.pdbx_description
1 polymer ?
#
loop_
_entity_poly.entity_id
_entity_poly.type
_entity_poly.pdbx_seq_one_letter_code
_entity_poly.pdbx_strand_id
1 'polypeptide(L)'
;VHFQNENLIAEKDGQVIAMTPDLICMVDLETLTPVTTESLKYGKRVQVMGLKANAAWRTKKGIETVGPRYFGYEMDYQPLENLVAKEDK
;
A
#
# COMPACT_ATOMS: atom_id res chain seq x y z
N VAL A 1 21.38 -7.86 -5.62
CA VAL A 1 20.57 -6.63 -5.48
C VAL A 1 19.11 -7.06 -5.53
N HIS A 2 18.36 -6.87 -4.44
CA HIS A 2 16.91 -7.10 -4.40
C HIS A 2 16.24 -5.72 -4.49
N PHE A 3 15.37 -5.52 -5.48
CA PHE A 3 14.79 -4.23 -5.80
C PHE A 3 13.28 -4.40 -5.99
N GLN A 4 12.50 -3.49 -5.40
CA GLN A 4 11.04 -3.44 -5.48
C GLN A 4 10.68 -1.99 -5.79
N ASN A 5 9.89 -1.76 -6.84
CA ASN A 5 9.51 -0.41 -7.27
C ASN A 5 8.24 0.09 -6.57
N GLU A 6 7.50 -0.85 -5.99
CA GLU A 6 6.17 -0.64 -5.47
C GLU A 6 6.16 -0.43 -3.95
N ASN A 7 5.20 0.35 -3.47
CA ASN A 7 4.89 0.45 -2.05
C ASN A 7 4.03 -0.75 -1.65
N LEU A 8 4.58 -1.64 -0.82
CA LEU A 8 3.93 -2.92 -0.48
C LEU A 8 3.19 -2.89 0.85
N ILE A 9 3.68 -2.10 1.80
CA ILE A 9 3.12 -1.90 3.14
C ILE A 9 3.21 -0.41 3.47
N ALA A 10 2.15 0.15 4.05
CA ALA A 10 2.17 1.48 4.65
C ALA A 10 1.85 1.36 6.14
N GLU A 11 2.68 2.02 6.95
CA GLU A 11 2.55 2.06 8.39
C GLU A 11 2.48 3.51 8.88
N LYS A 12 1.66 3.72 9.92
CA LYS A 12 1.55 4.98 10.64
C LYS A 12 1.58 4.66 12.13
N ASP A 13 2.50 5.28 12.85
CA ASP A 13 2.67 5.08 14.30
C ASP A 13 2.81 3.60 14.72
N GLY A 14 3.46 2.79 13.88
CA GLY A 14 3.67 1.35 14.09
C GLY A 14 2.45 0.47 13.76
N GLN A 15 1.37 1.05 13.26
CA GLN A 15 0.20 0.31 12.81
C GLN A 15 0.15 0.26 11.27
N VAL A 16 -0.05 -0.95 10.73
CA VAL A 16 -0.26 -1.11 9.29
C VAL A 16 -1.63 -0.55 8.90
N ILE A 17 -1.61 0.40 7.95
CA ILE A 17 -2.81 1.07 7.44
C ILE A 17 -3.16 0.66 6.01
N ALA A 18 -2.21 0.14 5.25
CA ALA A 18 -2.45 -0.44 3.92
C ALA A 18 -1.41 -1.52 3.58
N MET A 19 -1.82 -2.48 2.74
CA MET A 19 -0.96 -3.57 2.30
C MET A 19 -1.39 -4.13 0.95
N THR A 20 -0.42 -4.64 0.18
CA THR A 20 -0.66 -5.38 -1.06
C THR A 20 -1.62 -6.58 -0.82
N PRO A 21 -2.53 -6.93 -1.76
CA PRO A 21 -2.70 -6.41 -3.12
C PRO A 21 -3.35 -5.03 -3.26
N ASP A 22 -3.81 -4.40 -2.18
CA ASP A 22 -4.37 -3.05 -2.29
C ASP A 22 -3.27 -2.06 -2.70
N LEU A 23 -3.61 -1.16 -3.62
CA LEU A 23 -2.64 -0.24 -4.22
C LEU A 23 -2.32 0.86 -3.22
N ILE A 24 -1.03 1.06 -2.95
CA ILE A 24 -0.52 2.19 -2.18
C ILE A 24 0.15 3.14 -3.15
N CYS A 25 -0.47 4.29 -3.39
CA CYS A 25 0.09 5.31 -4.26
C CYS A 25 0.32 6.62 -3.51
N MET A 26 1.18 7.46 -4.08
CA MET A 26 1.45 8.79 -3.59
C MET A 26 0.99 9.80 -4.64
N VAL A 27 0.35 10.86 -4.18
CA VAL A 27 -0.04 11.98 -5.03
C VAL A 27 0.52 13.27 -4.47
N ASP A 28 0.80 14.23 -5.34
CA ASP A 28 1.16 15.57 -4.95
C ASP A 28 0.00 16.20 -4.16
N LEU A 29 0.32 16.84 -3.03
CA LEU A 29 -0.69 17.28 -2.07
C LEU A 29 -1.61 18.37 -2.64
N GLU A 30 -1.13 19.17 -3.59
CA GLU A 30 -1.89 20.31 -4.14
C GLU A 30 -2.63 19.93 -5.43
N THR A 31 -1.98 19.14 -6.28
CA THR A 31 -2.47 18.84 -7.63
C THR A 31 -3.13 17.47 -7.76
N LEU A 32 -2.97 16.60 -6.76
CA LEU A 32 -3.36 15.18 -6.80
C LEU A 32 -2.74 14.41 -7.98
N THR A 33 -1.65 14.93 -8.56
CA THR A 33 -0.94 14.24 -9.63
C THR A 33 -0.10 13.09 -9.06
N PRO A 34 -0.07 11.91 -9.72
CA PRO A 34 0.72 10.79 -9.24
C PRO A 34 2.20 11.11 -9.09
N VAL A 35 2.79 10.66 -7.98
CA VAL A 35 4.23 10.76 -7.70
C VAL A 35 4.80 9.35 -7.72
N THR A 36 5.72 9.09 -8.66
CA THR A 36 6.40 7.79 -8.72
C THR A 36 7.42 7.67 -7.59
N THR A 37 7.71 6.43 -7.17
CA THR A 37 8.69 6.14 -6.11
C THR A 37 10.06 6.75 -6.40
N GLU A 38 10.50 6.74 -7.67
CA GLU A 38 11.81 7.30 -8.06
C GLU A 38 11.81 8.83 -8.09
N SER A 39 10.64 9.45 -8.23
CA SER A 39 10.49 10.92 -8.27
C SER A 39 10.33 11.55 -6.88
N LEU A 40 10.18 10.73 -5.83
CA LEU A 40 10.04 11.21 -4.46
C LEU A 40 11.36 11.76 -3.95
N LYS A 41 11.34 12.99 -3.43
CA LYS A 41 12.52 13.71 -2.93
C LYS A 41 12.19 14.44 -1.64
N TYR A 42 13.22 14.67 -0.82
CA TYR A 42 13.08 15.44 0.41
C TYR A 42 12.45 16.81 0.13
N GLY A 43 11.53 17.23 1.01
CA GLY A 43 10.79 18.49 0.90
C GLY A 43 9.54 18.43 0.00
N LYS A 44 9.34 17.35 -0.76
CA LYS A 44 8.09 17.16 -1.52
C LYS A 44 6.96 16.78 -0.58
N ARG A 45 5.86 17.53 -0.62
CA ARG A 45 4.65 17.25 0.15
C ARG A 45 3.75 16.35 -0.68
N VAL A 46 3.48 15.15 -0.17
CA VAL A 46 2.63 14.17 -0.83
C VAL A 46 1.52 13.70 0.12
N GLN A 47 0.43 13.24 -0.47
CA GLN A 47 -0.58 12.46 0.22
C GLN A 47 -0.43 10.99 -0.18
N VAL A 48 -0.50 10.10 0.80
CA VAL A 48 -0.51 8.65 0.57
C VAL A 48 -1.97 8.19 0.47
N MET A 49 -2.29 7.41 -0.55
CA MET A 49 -3.63 6.88 -0.78
C MET A 49 -3.58 5.35 -0.90
N GLY A 50 -4.47 4.69 -0.18
CA GLY A 50 -4.79 3.28 -0.39
C GLY A 50 -5.98 3.14 -1.34
N LEU A 51 -5.90 2.23 -2.30
CA LEU A 51 -7.02 1.88 -3.18
C LEU A 51 -7.28 0.38 -3.13
N LYS A 52 -8.56 0.04 -3.00
CA LYS A 52 -9.04 -1.33 -3.04
C LYS A 52 -8.59 -2.03 -4.34
N ALA A 53 -7.89 -3.15 -4.18
CA ALA A 53 -7.52 -4.03 -5.26
C ALA A 53 -8.75 -4.57 -5.99
N ASN A 54 -8.57 -4.88 -7.28
CA ASN A 54 -9.57 -5.62 -8.03
C ASN A 54 -9.91 -6.95 -7.33
N ALA A 55 -11.17 -7.36 -7.36
CA ALA A 55 -11.66 -8.57 -6.71
C ALA A 55 -10.86 -9.83 -7.10
N ALA A 56 -10.35 -9.91 -8.34
CA ALA A 56 -9.51 -11.02 -8.79
C ALA A 56 -8.25 -11.22 -7.93
N TRP A 57 -7.62 -10.13 -7.48
CA TRP A 57 -6.42 -10.15 -6.65
C TRP A 57 -6.71 -10.47 -5.18
N ARG A 58 -7.95 -10.29 -4.73
CA ARG A 58 -8.40 -10.57 -3.37
C ARG A 58 -8.89 -12.01 -3.18
N THR A 59 -8.77 -12.85 -4.21
CA THR A 59 -8.97 -14.30 -4.09
C THR A 59 -7.81 -14.94 -3.33
N LYS A 60 -7.99 -16.16 -2.80
CA LYS A 60 -6.90 -16.93 -2.16
C LYS A 60 -5.67 -17.01 -3.06
N LYS A 61 -5.86 -17.36 -4.34
CA LYS A 61 -4.75 -17.48 -5.29
C LYS A 61 -4.10 -16.13 -5.62
N GLY A 62 -4.89 -15.07 -5.72
CA GLY A 62 -4.39 -13.70 -5.88
C GLY A 62 -3.48 -13.30 -4.71
N ILE A 63 -3.97 -13.46 -3.48
CA ILE A 63 -3.21 -13.15 -2.26
C ILE A 63 -1.95 -14.02 -2.12
N GLU A 64 -1.99 -15.29 -2.50
CA GLU A 64 -0.78 -16.13 -2.53
C GLU A 64 0.28 -15.62 -3.52
N THR A 65 -0.13 -14.90 -4.57
CA THR A 65 0.74 -14.45 -5.66
C THR A 65 1.23 -13.02 -5.46
N VAL A 66 0.44 -12.16 -4.81
CA VAL A 66 0.74 -10.73 -4.67
C VAL A 66 0.46 -10.18 -3.26
N GLY A 67 0.17 -11.04 -2.29
CA GLY A 67 -0.04 -10.64 -0.89
C GLY A 67 1.26 -10.42 -0.13
N PRO A 68 1.19 -9.96 1.13
CA PRO A 68 2.38 -9.55 1.89
C PRO A 68 3.39 -10.68 2.06
N ARG A 69 2.92 -11.90 2.34
CA ARG A 69 3.78 -13.09 2.49
C ARG A 69 4.57 -13.43 1.23
N TYR A 70 4.00 -13.21 0.04
CA TYR A 70 4.71 -13.44 -1.23
C TYR A 70 5.97 -12.57 -1.32
N PHE A 71 5.89 -11.34 -0.81
CA PHE A 71 7.01 -10.40 -0.75
C PHE A 71 7.89 -10.54 0.51
N GLY A 72 7.66 -11.56 1.34
CA GLY A 72 8.47 -11.86 2.51
C GLY A 72 8.04 -11.18 3.82
N TYR A 73 6.87 -10.52 3.86
CA TYR A 73 6.32 -9.97 5.09
C TYR A 73 5.59 -11.06 5.88
N GLU A 74 5.88 -11.20 7.18
CA GLU A 74 5.24 -12.17 8.06
C GLU A 74 3.83 -11.72 8.53
N MET A 75 2.99 -11.30 7.59
CA MET A 75 1.65 -10.75 7.84
C MET A 75 0.62 -11.33 6.88
N ASP A 76 -0.58 -11.59 7.39
CA ASP A 76 -1.72 -11.98 6.55
C ASP A 76 -2.40 -10.76 5.95
N TYR A 77 -2.84 -10.90 4.70
CA TYR A 77 -3.57 -9.84 4.03
C TYR A 77 -4.86 -9.48 4.78
N GLN A 78 -5.01 -8.19 5.08
CA GLN A 78 -6.23 -7.58 5.58
C GLN A 78 -6.69 -6.54 4.54
N PRO A 79 -7.96 -6.59 4.10
CA PRO A 79 -8.50 -5.58 3.21
C PRO A 79 -8.35 -4.17 3.76
N LEU A 80 -7.99 -3.22 2.90
CA LEU A 80 -7.82 -1.79 3.25
C LEU A 80 -9.00 -1.24 4.05
N GLU A 81 -10.23 -1.58 3.65
CA GLU A 81 -11.45 -1.15 4.35
C GLU A 81 -11.49 -1.56 5.83
N ASN A 82 -10.84 -2.67 6.20
CA ASN A 82 -10.76 -3.14 7.58
C ASN A 82 -9.61 -2.49 8.37
N LEU A 83 -8.58 -2.01 7.68
CA LEU A 83 -7.42 -1.34 8.30
C LEU A 83 -7.76 0.11 8.63
N VAL A 84 -8.37 0.84 7.68
CA VAL A 84 -8.76 2.25 7.88
C VAL A 84 -9.85 2.38 8.94
N ALA A 85 -10.82 1.45 8.99
CA ALA A 85 -11.85 1.45 10.03
C ALA A 85 -11.31 1.24 11.47
N LYS A 86 -10.06 0.80 11.63
CA LYS A 86 -9.37 0.73 12.93
C LYS A 86 -8.67 2.04 13.30
N GLU A 87 -8.26 2.84 12.32
CA GLU A 87 -7.61 4.14 12.54
C GLU A 87 -8.60 5.19 13.03
N ASP A 88 -9.85 5.15 12.57
CA ASP A 88 -10.92 6.07 12.99
C ASP A 88 -11.46 5.79 14.43
N LYS A 89 -10.80 4.90 15.19
CA LYS A 89 -11.17 4.55 16.58
C LYS A 89 -10.10 4.98 17.57
#